data_AF-A0A6L8ME83-F1
#
_entry.id   AF-A0A6L8ME83-F1
#
_cell.length_a   1.000
_cell.length_b   1.000
_cell.length_c   1.000
_cell.angle_alpha   90.00
_cell.angle_beta   90.00
_cell.angle_gamma   90.00
#
_symmetry.space_group_name_H-M   'P 1'
#
loop_
_entity.id
_entity.type
_entity.pdbx_description
1 polymer ?
#
loop_
_entity_poly.entity_id
_entity_poly.type
_entity_poly.pdbx_seq_one_letter_code
_entity_poly.pdbx_strand_id
1 'polypeptide(L)' 'MPQAEKDARRAELEKTARYMRDNIDVHREMAQLLAQITRAKYLALVEQGFSEDQALSLCRS' A
#
# COMPACT_ATOMS: atom_id res chain seq x y z
N MET A 1 -30.11 1.91 -13.19
CA MET A 1 -29.78 2.85 -12.11
C MET A 1 -30.47 4.19 -12.37
N PRO A 2 -31.33 4.63 -11.45
CA PRO A 2 -31.85 5.99 -11.38
C PRO A 2 -30.74 7.05 -11.45
N GLN A 3 -31.07 8.24 -11.96
CA GLN A 3 -30.10 9.34 -12.12
C GLN A 3 -29.45 9.75 -10.79
N ALA A 4 -30.23 9.78 -9.70
CA ALA A 4 -29.75 10.08 -8.36
C ALA A 4 -28.64 9.13 -7.87
N GLU A 5 -28.72 7.83 -8.19
CA GLU A 5 -27.67 6.87 -7.83
C GLU A 5 -26.36 7.12 -8.60
N LYS A 6 -26.46 7.54 -9.87
CA LYS A 6 -25.29 7.88 -10.68
C LYS A 6 -24.60 9.14 -10.14
N ASP A 7 -25.38 10.15 -9.78
CA ASP A 7 -24.86 11.41 -9.25
C ASP A 7 -24.22 11.21 -7.86
N ALA A 8 -24.83 10.40 -6.99
CA ALA A 8 -24.25 10.02 -5.70
C ALA A 8 -22.92 9.27 -5.87
N ARG A 9 -22.86 8.30 -6.79
CA ARG A 9 -21.62 7.56 -7.09
C ARG A 9 -20.52 8.48 -7.63
N ARG A 10 -20.88 9.44 -8.49
CA ARG A 10 -19.93 10.43 -9.01
C ARG A 10 -19.38 11.31 -7.90
N ALA A 11 -20.25 11.81 -7.01
CA ALA A 11 -19.82 12.63 -5.87
C ALA A 11 -18.87 11.88 -4.93
N GLU A 12 -19.12 10.59 -4.67
CA GLU A 12 -18.24 9.78 -3.82
C GLU A 12 -16.88 9.52 -4.48
N LEU A 13 -16.84 9.30 -5.79
CA LEU A 13 -15.59 9.18 -6.55
C LEU A 13 -14.79 10.48 -6.50
N GLU A 14 -15.44 11.63 -6.68
CA GLU A 14 -14.78 12.94 -6.60
C GLU A 14 -14.25 13.23 -5.20
N LYS A 15 -15.01 12.86 -4.15
CA LYS A 15 -14.56 12.97 -2.76
C LYS A 15 -13.33 12.10 -2.50
N THR A 16 -13.36 10.85 -2.97
CA THR A 16 -12.22 9.91 -2.86
C THR A 16 -11.00 10.43 -3.61
N ALA A 17 -11.19 10.96 -4.82
CA ALA A 17 -10.11 11.51 -5.64
C ALA A 17 -9.47 12.75 -5.00
N ARG A 18 -10.25 13.61 -4.32
CA ARG A 18 -9.72 14.72 -3.53
C ARG A 18 -8.93 14.21 -2.32
N TYR A 19 -9.53 13.32 -1.52
CA TYR A 19 -8.85 12.72 -0.38
C TYR A 19 -7.49 12.10 -0.74
N MET A 20 -7.45 11.28 -1.80
CA MET A 20 -6.20 10.66 -2.26
C MET A 20 -5.16 11.67 -2.71
N ARG A 21 -5.60 12.74 -3.39
CA ARG A 21 -4.70 13.81 -3.87
C ARG A 21 -4.15 14.63 -2.71
N ASP A 22 -5.00 14.99 -1.75
CA ASP A 22 -4.64 15.81 -0.60
C ASP A 22 -3.72 15.04 0.36
N ASN A 23 -3.75 13.70 0.33
CA ASN A 23 -2.95 12.82 1.19
C ASN A 23 -1.90 12.01 0.42
N ILE A 24 -1.58 12.37 -0.83
CA ILE A 24 -0.69 11.56 -1.68
C ILE A 24 0.71 11.45 -1.08
N ASP A 25 1.20 12.50 -0.43
CA ASP A 25 2.52 12.52 0.20
C ASP A 25 2.55 11.62 1.44
N VAL A 26 1.49 11.61 2.26
CA VAL A 26 1.35 10.68 3.40
C VAL A 26 1.35 9.23 2.91
N HIS A 27 0.61 8.93 1.84
CA HIS A 27 0.62 7.60 1.24
C HIS A 27 1.99 7.22 0.67
N ARG A 28 2.72 8.18 0.09
CA ARG A 28 4.09 7.97 -0.40
C ARG A 28 5.04 7.66 0.75
N GLU A 29 5.01 8.44 1.82
CA GLU A 29 5.84 8.22 3.02
C GLU A 29 5.55 6.85 3.64
N MET A 30 4.27 6.48 3.75
CA MET A 30 3.87 5.17 4.25
C MET A 30 4.38 4.04 3.37
N ALA A 31 4.30 4.17 2.03
CA ALA A 31 4.83 3.18 1.11
C ALA A 31 6.35 3.03 1.22
N GLN A 32 7.07 4.14 1.41
CA GLN A 32 8.53 4.13 1.62
C GLN A 32 8.90 3.43 2.92
N LEU A 33 8.21 3.72 4.02
CA LEU A 33 8.42 3.08 5.32
C LEU A 33 8.17 1.56 5.23
N LEU A 34 7.07 1.15 4.59
CA LEU A 34 6.77 -0.26 4.38
C LEU A 34 7.86 -0.96 3.57
N ALA A 35 8.38 -0.34 2.50
CA ALA A 35 9.46 -0.91 1.71
C ALA A 35 10.76 -1.07 2.54
N GLN A 36 11.07 -0.11 3.41
CA GLN A 36 12.23 -0.17 4.31
C GLN A 36 12.07 -1.31 5.34
N ILE A 37 10.89 -1.44 5.94
CA ILE A 37 10.58 -2.53 6.88
C ILE A 37 10.69 -3.89 6.20
N THR A 38 10.10 -4.04 5.01
CA THR A 38 10.18 -5.29 4.23
C THR A 38 11.62 -5.64 3.89
N ARG A 39 12.44 -4.67 3.50
CA ARG A 39 13.87 -4.90 3.22
C ARG A 39 14.63 -5.32 4.48
N ALA A 40 14.37 -4.67 5.62
CA ALA A 40 15.00 -5.02 6.88
C ALA A 40 14.64 -6.45 7.32
N LYS A 41 13.36 -6.83 7.18
CA LYS A 41 12.88 -8.19 7.45
C LYS A 41 13.56 -9.22 6.55
N TYR A 42 13.65 -8.96 5.25
CA TYR A 42 14.35 -9.85 4.31
C TYR A 42 15.81 -10.08 4.72
N LEU A 43 16.56 -9.01 5.01
CA LEU A 43 17.97 -9.11 5.39
C LEU A 43 18.16 -9.90 6.68
N ALA A 44 17.31 -9.65 7.69
CA ALA A 44 17.35 -10.38 8.95
C ALA A 44 17.08 -11.89 8.76
N LEU A 45 16.15 -12.25 7.87
CA LEU A 45 15.88 -13.67 7.55
C LEU A 45 17.07 -14.33 6.87
N VAL A 46 17.71 -13.65 5.91
CA VAL A 46 18.92 -14.18 5.27
C VAL A 46 20.06 -14.34 6.28
N GLU A 47 20.26 -13.38 7.18
CA GLU A 47 21.27 -13.46 8.25
C GLU A 47 21.01 -14.63 9.21
N GLN A 48 19.74 -14.96 9.46
CA GLN A 48 19.34 -16.13 10.26
C GLN A 48 19.52 -17.47 9.53
N GLY A 49 19.94 -17.46 8.27
CA GLY A 49 20.24 -18.67 7.49
C GLY A 49 19.09 -19.17 6.61
N PHE A 50 18.02 -18.40 6.45
CA PHE A 50 17.00 -18.70 5.44
C PHE A 50 17.56 -18.48 4.04
N SER A 51 17.14 -19.29 3.06
CA SER A 51 17.43 -19.00 1.66
C SER A 51 16.72 -17.73 1.20
N GLU A 52 17.22 -17.09 0.13
CA GLU A 52 16.58 -15.89 -0.41
C GLU A 52 15.11 -16.13 -0.81
N ASP A 53 14.80 -17.28 -1.40
CA ASP A 53 13.43 -17.67 -1.77
C ASP A 53 12.51 -17.81 -0.54
N GLN A 54 13.01 -18.40 0.54
CA GLN A 54 12.28 -18.52 1.80
C GLN A 54 12.04 -17.14 2.43
N ALA A 55 13.07 -16.30 2.46
CA ALA A 55 12.98 -14.95 2.99
C ALA A 55 11.97 -14.09 2.21
N LEU A 56 11.99 -14.17 0.86
CA LEU A 56 11.03 -13.47 0.00
C LEU A 56 9.60 -13.98 0.20
N SER A 57 9.40 -15.29 0.33
CA SER A 57 8.08 -15.88 0.59
C SER A 57 7.48 -15.34 1.90
N LEU A 58 8.29 -15.27 2.96
CA LEU A 58 7.89 -14.76 4.27
C LEU A 58 7.64 -13.24 4.30
N CYS A 59 8.14 -12.49 3.32
CA CYS A 59 7.92 -11.04 3.19
C CYS A 59 6.67 -10.66 2.38
N ARG A 60 6.01 -11.62 1.71
CA ARG A 60 4.81 -11.38 0.87
C ARG A 60 3.48 -11.47 1.65
N SER A 61 3.52 -11.93 2.90
CA SER A 61 2.39 -12.03 3.84
C SER A 61 2.29 -10.82 4.75
#